data_AF-A0A645BPS0-F1
#
_entry.id   AF-A0A645BPS0-F1
#
_cell.length_a   1.000
_cell.length_b   1.000
_cell.length_c   1.000
_cell.angle_alpha   90.00
_cell.angle_beta   90.00
_cell.angle_gamma   90.00
#
_symmetry.space_group_name_H-M   'P 1'
#
loop_
_entity.id
_entity.type
_entity.pdbx_description
1 polymer ?
#
loop_
_entity_poly.entity_id
_entity_poly.type
_entity_poly.pdbx_seq_one_letter_code
_entity_poly.pdbx_strand_id
1 'polypeptide(L)'
;MFVAECENAPALGSAIFGAVAAGGALNGYETVGEAAKHMGRISKQPIRPAPENAAVYDRLYALYSKLHDGFGGDAGHLMRSLRDLAAGQRTVT
;
A
#
# COMPACT_ATOMS: atom_id res chain seq x y z
N MET A 1 0.72 10.78 -8.69
CA MET A 1 1.36 9.83 -7.75
C MET A 1 2.66 9.33 -8.36
N PHE A 2 3.76 9.30 -7.61
CA PHE A 2 5.02 8.68 -8.05
C PHE A 2 5.15 7.28 -7.41
N VAL A 3 5.93 6.40 -8.05
CA VAL A 3 6.14 5.02 -7.58
C VAL A 3 7.59 4.86 -7.13
N ALA A 4 7.86 4.08 -6.10
CA ALA A 4 9.24 3.79 -5.70
C ALA A 4 9.95 2.94 -6.77
N GLU A 5 11.18 3.29 -7.14
CA GLU A 5 12.00 2.51 -8.09
C GLU A 5 12.93 1.52 -7.37
N CYS A 6 12.95 1.52 -6.04
CA CYS A 6 13.81 0.64 -5.26
C CYS A 6 13.13 -0.72 -5.06
N GLU A 7 13.76 -1.78 -5.56
CA GLU A 7 13.33 -3.17 -5.36
C GLU A 7 13.31 -3.56 -3.87
N ASN A 8 14.27 -3.05 -3.10
CA ASN A 8 14.42 -3.31 -1.66
C ASN A 8 14.17 -2.04 -0.83
N ALA A 9 12.99 -1.43 -1.00
CA ALA A 9 12.65 -0.17 -0.33
C ALA A 9 12.87 -0.18 1.21
N PRO A 10 12.56 -1.26 1.96
CA PRO A 10 12.84 -1.30 3.39
C PRO A 10 14.35 -1.22 3.72
N ALA A 11 15.20 -1.92 2.96
CA ALA A 11 16.64 -1.91 3.17
C ALA A 11 17.26 -0.53 2.85
N LEU A 12 16.75 0.15 1.81
CA LEU A 12 17.16 1.52 1.49
C LEU A 12 16.81 2.47 2.64
N GLY A 13 15.64 2.31 3.26
CA GLY A 13 15.26 3.06 4.45
C GLY A 13 16.26 2.89 5.59
N SER A 14 16.62 1.65 5.92
CA SER A 14 17.65 1.36 6.93
C SER A 14 19.00 1.98 6.60
N ALA A 15 19.42 1.95 5.33
CA ALA A 15 20.66 2.56 4.88
C ALA A 15 20.65 4.10 5.01
N ILE A 16 19.51 4.75 4.72
CA ILE A 16 19.32 6.19 4.92
C ILE A 16 19.52 6.55 6.40
N PHE A 17 18.91 5.80 7.31
CA PHE A 17 19.10 6.02 8.74
C PHE A 17 20.53 5.73 9.21
N GLY A 18 21.17 4.67 8.66
CA GLY A 18 22.58 4.38 8.94
C GLY A 18 23.51 5.51 8.50
N ALA A 19 23.26 6.10 7.33
CA ALA A 19 24.05 7.25 6.83
C ALA A 19 23.84 8.51 7.67
N VAL A 20 22.65 8.71 8.24
CA VAL A 20 22.40 9.81 9.19
C VAL A 20 23.08 9.56 10.53
N ALA A 21 23.02 8.32 11.04
CA ALA A 21 23.68 7.95 12.28
C ALA A 21 25.21 8.08 12.22
N ALA A 22 25.81 7.93 11.03
CA ALA A 22 27.22 8.20 10.81
C ALA A 22 27.58 9.69 10.95
N GLY A 23 26.64 10.59 10.67
CA GLY A 23 26.84 12.05 10.71
C GLY A 23 27.67 12.60 9.55
N GLY A 24 27.54 13.89 9.26
CA GLY A 24 28.22 14.55 8.14
C GLY A 24 29.74 14.56 8.25
N ALA A 25 30.27 14.53 9.48
CA ALA A 25 31.71 14.46 9.75
C ALA A 25 32.38 13.18 9.21
N LEU A 26 31.62 12.10 8.99
CA LEU A 26 32.10 10.82 8.48
C LEU A 26 31.54 10.50 7.08
N ASN A 27 31.27 11.54 6.27
CA ASN A 27 30.63 11.42 4.94
C ASN A 27 29.19 10.87 4.98
N GLY A 28 28.54 10.95 6.14
CA GLY A 28 27.11 10.69 6.29
C GLY A 28 26.26 11.93 5.99
N TYR A 29 25.04 11.95 6.52
CA TYR A 29 24.12 13.09 6.41
C TYR A 29 23.74 13.60 7.81
N GLU A 30 23.44 14.89 7.94
CA GLU A 30 22.98 15.46 9.21
C GLU A 30 21.48 15.19 9.44
N THR A 31 20.71 15.08 8.36
CA THR A 31 19.26 14.85 8.44
C THR A 31 18.78 13.74 7.52
N VAL A 32 17.72 13.05 7.97
CA VAL A 32 17.02 12.04 7.15
C VAL A 32 16.48 12.64 5.86
N GLY A 33 16.04 13.91 5.88
CA GLY A 33 15.53 14.61 4.70
C GLY A 33 16.60 14.81 3.62
N GLU A 34 17.82 15.18 3.99
CA GLU A 34 18.94 15.31 3.05
C GLU A 34 19.38 13.95 2.50
N ALA A 35 19.52 12.96 3.38
CA ALA A 35 19.84 11.60 2.98
C ALA A 35 18.80 11.04 2.00
N ALA A 36 17.51 11.21 2.29
CA ALA A 36 16.41 10.75 1.44
C ALA A 36 16.36 11.46 0.08
N LYS A 37 16.72 12.76 0.00
CA LYS A 37 16.80 13.48 -1.27
C LYS A 37 17.89 12.94 -2.20
N HIS A 38 19.03 12.52 -1.64
CA HIS A 38 20.15 12.01 -2.44
C HIS A 38 20.05 10.50 -2.72
N MET A 39 19.55 9.73 -1.75
CA MET A 39 19.52 8.26 -1.82
C MET A 39 18.18 7.71 -2.33
N GLY A 40 17.07 8.42 -2.07
CA GLY A 40 15.74 8.00 -2.47
C GLY A 40 15.56 8.04 -3.99
N ARG A 41 14.90 7.01 -4.54
CA ARG A 41 14.60 6.91 -5.96
C ARG A 41 13.12 6.65 -6.19
N ILE A 42 12.50 7.53 -6.97
CA ILE A 42 11.10 7.47 -7.38
C ILE A 42 11.00 7.59 -8.89
N SER A 43 9.88 7.12 -9.44
CA SER A 43 9.61 7.15 -10.87
C SER A 43 9.69 8.56 -11.42
N LYS A 44 10.27 8.70 -12.61
CA LYS A 44 10.32 10.02 -13.29
C LYS A 44 8.95 10.47 -13.76
N GLN A 45 8.12 9.52 -14.18
CA GLN A 45 6.77 9.80 -14.68
C GLN A 45 5.75 9.59 -13.55
N PRO A 46 4.89 10.59 -13.27
CA PRO A 46 3.79 10.42 -12.34
C PRO A 46 2.61 9.72 -13.02
N ILE A 47 1.94 8.86 -12.26
CA ILE A 47 0.59 8.39 -12.58
C ILE A 47 -0.38 9.54 -12.31
N ARG A 48 -1.14 9.95 -13.33
CA ARG A 48 -2.13 11.03 -13.26
C ARG A 48 -3.53 10.45 -13.45
N PRO A 49 -4.48 10.71 -12.54
CA PRO A 49 -5.86 10.29 -12.74
C PRO A 49 -6.49 11.08 -13.90
N ALA A 50 -7.22 10.38 -14.77
CA ALA A 50 -8.09 11.02 -15.75
C ALA A 50 -9.34 11.56 -15.04
N PRO A 51 -9.67 12.86 -15.14
CA PRO A 51 -10.80 13.45 -14.43
C PRO A 51 -12.14 12.79 -14.76
N GLU A 52 -12.38 12.42 -16.02
CA GLU A 52 -13.59 11.71 -16.42
C GLU A 52 -13.75 10.36 -15.71
N ASN A 53 -12.65 9.64 -15.51
CA ASN A 53 -12.68 8.33 -14.86
C ASN A 53 -12.84 8.46 -13.35
N ALA A 54 -12.22 9.47 -12.73
CA ALA A 54 -12.31 9.70 -11.29
C ALA A 54 -13.77 9.85 -10.83
N ALA A 55 -14.56 10.68 -11.53
CA ALA A 55 -15.97 10.88 -11.20
C ALA A 55 -16.81 9.58 -11.31
N VAL A 56 -16.47 8.70 -12.25
CA VAL A 56 -17.11 7.37 -12.38
C VAL A 56 -16.67 6.47 -11.23
N TYR A 57 -15.38 6.44 -10.91
CA TYR A 57 -14.85 5.63 -9.81
C TYR A 57 -15.38 6.07 -8.45
N ASP A 58 -15.65 7.36 -8.23
CA ASP A 58 -16.26 7.84 -6.98
C ASP A 58 -17.66 7.21 -6.78
N ARG A 59 -18.46 7.14 -7.84
CA ARG A 59 -19.79 6.49 -7.80
C ARG A 59 -19.67 4.98 -7.59
N LEU A 60 -18.73 4.34 -8.28
CA LEU A 60 -18.47 2.90 -8.11
C LEU A 60 -17.97 2.59 -6.70
N TYR A 61 -17.08 3.41 -6.14
CA TYR A 61 -16.54 3.24 -4.80
C TYR A 61 -17.64 3.40 -3.76
N ALA A 62 -18.54 4.38 -3.89
CA ALA A 62 -19.68 4.54 -2.98
C ALA A 62 -20.61 3.31 -2.97
N LEU A 63 -20.83 2.67 -4.13
CA LEU A 63 -21.59 1.42 -4.21
C LEU A 63 -20.82 0.24 -3.63
N TYR A 64 -19.53 0.14 -3.94
CA TYR A 64 -18.64 -0.87 -3.37
C TYR A 64 -18.60 -0.79 -1.85
N SER A 65 -18.45 0.40 -1.25
CA SER A 65 -18.43 0.58 0.20
C SER A 65 -19.70 0.05 0.86
N LYS A 66 -20.88 0.32 0.29
CA LYS A 66 -22.15 -0.23 0.82
C LYS A 66 -22.17 -1.76 0.80
N LEU A 67 -21.68 -2.37 -0.28
CA LEU A 67 -21.57 -3.83 -0.37
C LEU A 67 -20.53 -4.38 0.60
N HIS A 68 -19.36 -3.74 0.66
CA HIS A 68 -18.26 -4.10 1.54
C HIS A 68 -18.69 -4.04 3.00
N ASP A 69 -19.37 -2.98 3.42
CA ASP A 69 -19.83 -2.82 4.79
C ASP A 69 -21.00 -3.75 5.09
N GLY A 70 -21.92 -3.95 4.13
CA GLY A 70 -23.01 -4.91 4.26
C GLY A 70 -22.50 -6.34 4.49
N PHE A 71 -21.59 -6.81 3.64
CA PHE A 71 -21.05 -8.18 3.70
C PHE A 71 -19.87 -8.35 4.67
N GLY A 72 -19.15 -7.29 5.00
CA GLY A 72 -18.01 -7.30 5.92
C GLY A 72 -18.42 -7.04 7.38
N GLY A 73 -19.48 -6.24 7.58
CA GLY A 73 -20.10 -5.95 8.87
C GLY A 73 -21.18 -6.98 9.22
N ASP A 74 -22.44 -6.54 9.33
CA ASP A 74 -23.55 -7.32 9.89
C ASP A 74 -23.82 -8.63 9.13
N ALA A 75 -23.71 -8.66 7.80
CA ALA A 75 -23.88 -9.89 7.03
C ALA A 75 -22.60 -10.75 6.92
N GLY A 76 -21.50 -10.34 7.56
CA GLY A 76 -20.24 -11.10 7.57
C GLY A 76 -20.36 -12.48 8.21
N HIS A 77 -21.31 -12.66 9.12
CA HIS A 77 -21.62 -13.99 9.67
C HIS A 77 -22.13 -14.94 8.58
N LEU A 78 -22.99 -14.47 7.66
CA LEU A 78 -23.52 -15.29 6.56
C LEU A 78 -22.41 -15.77 5.63
N MET A 79 -21.47 -14.88 5.28
CA MET A 79 -20.32 -15.23 4.44
C MET A 79 -19.38 -16.24 5.11
N ARG A 80 -19.24 -16.20 6.44
CA ARG A 80 -18.50 -17.21 7.20
C ARG A 80 -19.25 -18.55 7.23
N SER A 81 -20.54 -18.54 7.56
CA SER A 81 -21.36 -19.77 7.57
C SER A 81 -21.39 -20.49 6.22
N LEU A 82 -21.50 -19.75 5.11
CA LEU A 82 -21.42 -20.34 3.77
C LEU A 82 -20.06 -20.97 3.48
N ARG A 83 -18.97 -20.34 3.93
CA ARG A 83 -17.62 -20.90 3.80
C ARG A 83 -17.46 -22.18 4.60
N ASP A 84 -17.97 -22.22 5.83
CA ASP A 84 -17.88 -23.39 6.71
C ASP A 84 -18.67 -24.58 6.14
N LEU A 85 -19.86 -24.32 5.60
CA LEU A 85 -20.65 -25.34 4.89
C LEU A 85 -19.92 -25.86 3.65
N ALA A 86 -19.32 -24.98 2.85
CA ALA A 86 -18.55 -25.37 1.67
C ALA A 86 -17.28 -26.16 2.05
N ALA A 87 -16.63 -25.82 3.16
CA ALA A 87 -15.46 -26.54 3.68
C ALA A 87 -15.84 -27.95 4.18
N GLY A 88 -16.98 -28.09 4.86
CA GLY A 88 -17.49 -29.38 5.33
C GLY A 88 -17.86 -30.37 4.21
N GLN A 89 -18.18 -29.87 3.01
CA GLN A 89 -18.44 -30.71 1.83
C GLN A 89 -17.14 -31.25 1.18
N ARG A 90 -15.98 -30.65 1.45
CA ARG A 90 -14.69 -31.07 0.86
C ARG A 90 -14.01 -32.23 1.59
N THR A 91 -14.45 -32.56 2.80
CA THR A 91 -13.89 -33.66 3.61
C THR A 91 -14.59 -35.01 3.43
N VAL A 92 -15.60 -35.08 2.55
CA VAL A 92 -16.30 -36.33 2.22
C VAL A 92 -15.93 -36.76 0.79
N THR A 93 -14.67 -37.15 0.63
CA THR A 93 -14.11 -37.94 -0.49
C THR A 93 -12.85 -38.60 0.04
#